data_AF-A0A2T6CPK2-F1
#
_entry.id   AF-A0A2T6CPK2-F1
#
_cell.length_a   1.000
_cell.length_b   1.000
_cell.length_c   1.000
_cell.angle_alpha   90.00
_cell.angle_beta   90.00
_cell.angle_gamma   90.00
#
_symmetry.space_group_name_H-M   'P 1'
#
loop_
_entity.id
_entity.type
_entity.pdbx_description
1 polymer ?
#
loop_
_entity_poly.entity_id
_entity_poly.type
_entity_poly.pdbx_seq_one_letter_code
_entity_poly.pdbx_strand_id
1 'polypeptide(L)'
;MSYRLSDSAGYKEAVARELTLRETAFLCDDRTTLANGIRVRLFTPMHMLRALYAESPFVLGGEVRGEELLQFLWIIRDTAAWGDGDDDRQRFIGAHLHLLQPQAFMEAFNAVHQYLEETFMDRPPSASADASTAGEHTAFYSNVAELVDIFGHQYGWTERYVLGLPYVRLYQYLRCIISRTSLEEVSFINRFSDLAAVAWTNALNQQQQAQQSLPATPAPPAPQPQQ
;
A
#
# COMPACT_ATOMS: atom_id res chain seq x y z
N MET A 1 28.71 -20.29 3.48
CA MET A 1 28.07 -19.46 2.43
C MET A 1 27.41 -18.28 3.12
N SER A 2 27.77 -17.04 2.76
CA SER A 2 27.08 -15.84 3.27
C SER A 2 25.80 -15.68 2.45
N TYR A 3 24.65 -15.92 3.08
CA TYR A 3 23.34 -15.69 2.45
C TYR A 3 23.06 -14.19 2.47
N ARG A 4 22.97 -13.56 1.30
CA ARG A 4 22.58 -12.15 1.18
C ARG A 4 21.08 -12.04 0.95
N LEU A 5 20.43 -11.06 1.58
CA LEU A 5 19.01 -10.76 1.35
C LEU A 5 18.71 -10.50 -0.13
N SER A 6 19.62 -9.84 -0.84
CA SER A 6 19.53 -9.57 -2.27
C SER A 6 19.36 -10.83 -3.13
N ASP A 7 19.73 -12.01 -2.61
CA ASP A 7 19.67 -13.28 -3.32
C ASP A 7 18.37 -14.05 -3.02
N SER A 8 17.56 -13.59 -2.07
CA SER A 8 16.25 -14.16 -1.75
C SER A 8 15.27 -13.95 -2.92
N ALA A 9 14.66 -15.03 -3.40
CA ALA A 9 13.65 -14.98 -4.46
C ALA A 9 12.47 -14.06 -4.10
N GLY A 10 11.95 -14.19 -2.87
CA GLY A 10 10.84 -13.35 -2.40
C GLY A 10 11.18 -11.86 -2.30
N TYR A 11 12.44 -11.52 -1.97
CA TYR A 11 12.87 -10.12 -1.97
C TYR A 11 12.96 -9.56 -3.39
N LYS A 12 13.54 -10.32 -4.33
CA LYS A 12 13.62 -9.92 -5.75
C LYS A 12 12.23 -9.71 -6.36
N GLU A 13 11.29 -10.62 -6.08
CA GLU A 13 9.90 -10.51 -6.55
C GLU A 13 9.21 -9.27 -5.98
N ALA A 14 9.41 -8.98 -4.69
CA ALA A 14 8.86 -7.79 -4.04
C ALA A 14 9.40 -6.49 -4.68
N VAL A 15 10.71 -6.40 -4.90
CA VAL A 15 11.35 -5.25 -5.55
C VAL A 15 10.83 -5.08 -6.99
N ALA A 16 10.75 -6.16 -7.77
CA ALA A 16 10.26 -6.12 -9.14
C ALA A 16 8.79 -5.68 -9.20
N ARG A 17 7.96 -6.15 -8.25
CA ARG A 17 6.57 -5.75 -8.11
C ARG A 17 6.44 -4.25 -7.81
N GLU A 18 7.20 -3.74 -6.85
CA GLU A 18 7.21 -2.30 -6.54
C GLU A 18 7.60 -1.46 -7.77
N LEU A 19 8.67 -1.84 -8.46
CA LEU A 19 9.13 -1.12 -9.65
C LEU A 19 8.04 -1.13 -10.74
N THR A 20 7.41 -2.27 -10.96
CA THR A 20 6.30 -2.39 -11.92
C THR A 20 5.15 -1.47 -11.54
N LEU A 21 4.74 -1.44 -10.27
CA LEU A 21 3.66 -0.55 -9.80
C LEU A 21 4.02 0.93 -9.99
N ARG A 22 5.28 1.31 -9.72
CA ARG A 22 5.77 2.68 -9.90
C ARG A 22 5.73 3.12 -11.35
N GLU A 23 6.22 2.29 -12.26
CA GLU A 23 6.31 2.59 -13.69
C GLU A 23 4.94 2.55 -14.37
N THR A 24 4.16 1.49 -14.10
CA THR A 24 2.82 1.33 -14.71
C THR A 24 1.86 2.44 -14.31
N ALA A 25 2.06 3.03 -13.13
CA ALA A 25 1.31 4.22 -12.73
C ALA A 25 1.39 5.35 -13.77
N PHE A 26 2.45 5.45 -14.59
CA PHE A 26 2.64 6.49 -15.61
C PHE A 26 2.15 6.13 -17.02
N LEU A 27 1.66 4.90 -17.26
CA LEU A 27 1.25 4.41 -18.59
C LEU A 27 -0.09 5.01 -19.12
N CYS A 28 -0.41 6.24 -18.73
CA CYS A 28 -1.45 7.11 -19.30
C CYS A 28 -2.92 6.69 -19.22
N ASP A 29 -3.27 5.46 -18.84
CA ASP A 29 -4.65 5.15 -18.43
C ASP A 29 -4.70 5.30 -16.92
N ASP A 30 -5.45 6.26 -16.40
CA ASP A 30 -5.66 6.46 -14.96
C ASP A 30 -6.53 5.35 -14.36
N ARG A 31 -6.49 4.16 -14.96
CA ARG A 31 -7.29 2.97 -14.70
C ARG A 31 -6.41 1.84 -14.22
N THR A 32 -6.97 1.00 -13.38
CA THR A 32 -6.37 -0.25 -12.93
C THR A 32 -7.47 -1.30 -12.78
N THR A 33 -7.07 -2.54 -12.56
CA THR A 33 -7.98 -3.66 -12.29
C THR A 33 -7.67 -4.20 -10.91
N LEU A 34 -8.68 -4.25 -10.06
CA LEU A 34 -8.60 -4.87 -8.74
C LEU A 34 -8.33 -6.37 -8.85
N ALA A 35 -7.81 -6.99 -7.80
CA ALA A 35 -7.51 -8.43 -7.78
C ALA A 35 -8.74 -9.32 -8.07
N ASN A 36 -9.94 -8.84 -7.76
CA ASN A 36 -11.21 -9.51 -8.07
C ASN A 36 -11.75 -9.20 -9.48
N GLY A 37 -10.98 -8.51 -10.34
CA GLY A 37 -11.31 -8.25 -11.74
C GLY A 37 -12.10 -6.96 -12.00
N ILE A 38 -12.48 -6.20 -10.96
CA ILE A 38 -13.22 -4.95 -11.13
C ILE A 38 -12.30 -3.85 -11.65
N ARG A 39 -12.68 -3.20 -12.76
CA ARG A 39 -11.96 -2.05 -13.31
C ARG A 39 -12.31 -0.77 -12.55
N VAL A 40 -11.29 -0.08 -12.09
CA VAL A 40 -11.40 1.16 -11.29
C VAL A 40 -10.38 2.18 -11.78
N ARG A 41 -10.45 3.40 -11.29
CA ARG A 41 -9.42 4.43 -11.49
C ARG A 41 -8.34 4.32 -10.42
N LEU A 42 -7.15 4.83 -10.71
CA LEU A 42 -6.13 5.06 -9.70
C LEU A 42 -6.65 6.08 -8.67
N PHE A 43 -6.28 5.91 -7.41
CA PHE A 43 -6.82 6.72 -6.34
C PHE A 43 -6.23 8.12 -6.41
N THR A 44 -7.06 9.16 -6.31
CA THR A 44 -6.65 10.57 -6.42
C THR A 44 -7.05 11.33 -5.16
N PRO A 45 -6.51 12.53 -4.91
CA PRO A 45 -6.99 13.37 -3.82
C PRO A 45 -8.49 13.68 -3.91
N MET A 46 -9.06 13.79 -5.11
CA MET A 46 -10.50 13.93 -5.27
C MET A 46 -11.27 12.69 -4.80
N HIS A 47 -10.77 11.48 -5.07
CA HIS A 47 -11.36 10.25 -4.54
C HIS A 47 -11.26 10.21 -3.00
N MET A 48 -10.13 10.64 -2.42
CA MET A 48 -9.97 10.76 -0.98
C MET A 48 -11.00 11.71 -0.36
N LEU A 49 -11.17 12.91 -0.92
CA LEU A 49 -12.17 13.88 -0.42
C LEU A 49 -13.60 13.32 -0.49
N ARG A 50 -13.94 12.62 -1.58
CA ARG A 50 -15.23 11.95 -1.73
C ARG A 50 -15.42 10.83 -0.70
N ALA A 51 -14.39 10.04 -0.44
CA ALA A 51 -14.42 8.97 0.55
C ALA A 51 -14.53 9.49 1.98
N LEU A 52 -13.84 10.59 2.31
CA LEU A 52 -13.98 11.28 3.58
C LEU A 52 -15.38 11.88 3.76
N TYR A 53 -15.91 12.55 2.74
CA TYR A 53 -17.26 13.10 2.76
C TYR A 53 -18.34 12.00 2.92
N ALA A 54 -18.09 10.83 2.36
CA ALA A 54 -18.95 9.66 2.48
C ALA A 54 -18.72 8.85 3.78
N GLU A 55 -17.81 9.30 4.66
CA GLU A 55 -17.44 8.60 5.90
C GLU A 55 -16.99 7.14 5.68
N SER A 56 -16.28 6.90 4.57
CA SER A 56 -15.89 5.55 4.17
C SER A 56 -14.94 4.88 5.19
N PRO A 57 -15.30 3.70 5.74
CA PRO A 57 -14.45 2.96 6.68
C PRO A 57 -13.11 2.50 6.07
N PHE A 58 -13.00 2.41 4.74
CA PHE A 58 -11.70 2.16 4.09
C PHE A 58 -10.67 3.28 4.30
N VAL A 59 -11.11 4.50 4.58
CA VAL A 59 -10.23 5.67 4.80
C VAL A 59 -10.17 6.04 6.28
N LEU A 60 -11.32 6.05 6.96
CA LEU A 60 -11.43 6.42 8.37
C LEU A 60 -11.09 5.27 9.34
N GLY A 61 -11.00 4.04 8.83
CA GLY A 61 -10.97 2.83 9.64
C GLY A 61 -12.37 2.46 10.16
N GLY A 62 -12.47 1.26 10.72
CA GLY A 62 -13.72 0.70 11.24
C GLY A 62 -14.18 -0.54 10.48
N GLU A 63 -15.38 -1.00 10.81
CA GLU A 63 -16.00 -2.16 10.17
C GLU A 63 -16.59 -1.76 8.82
N VAL A 64 -16.30 -2.55 7.79
CA VAL A 64 -16.85 -2.36 6.44
C VAL A 64 -18.04 -3.29 6.26
N ARG A 65 -19.20 -2.77 5.89
CA ARG A 65 -20.36 -3.56 5.46
C ARG A 65 -20.49 -3.50 3.93
N GLY A 66 -21.43 -4.28 3.40
CA GLY A 66 -21.60 -4.42 1.96
C GLY A 66 -21.95 -3.11 1.26
N GLU A 67 -22.73 -2.26 1.91
CA GLU A 67 -23.11 -0.94 1.42
C GLU A 67 -21.89 0.00 1.30
N GLU A 68 -21.01 0.00 2.31
CA GLU A 68 -19.80 0.82 2.27
C GLU A 68 -18.80 0.32 1.22
N LEU A 69 -18.72 -0.99 1.00
CA LEU A 69 -17.95 -1.54 -0.12
C LEU A 69 -18.45 -1.02 -1.48
N LEU A 70 -19.75 -1.11 -1.73
CA LEU A 70 -20.32 -0.63 -3.01
C LEU A 70 -20.19 0.89 -3.15
N GLN A 71 -20.37 1.64 -2.06
CA GLN A 71 -20.17 3.08 -2.04
C GLN A 71 -18.72 3.46 -2.37
N PHE A 72 -17.74 2.76 -1.78
CA PHE A 72 -16.33 3.00 -2.06
C PHE A 72 -15.97 2.66 -3.51
N LEU A 73 -16.43 1.51 -4.02
CA LEU A 73 -16.22 1.13 -5.42
C LEU A 73 -16.85 2.14 -6.39
N TRP A 74 -18.00 2.72 -6.05
CA TRP A 74 -18.59 3.82 -6.83
C TRP A 74 -17.72 5.08 -6.86
N ILE A 75 -17.05 5.41 -5.74
CA ILE A 75 -16.15 6.58 -5.67
C ILE A 75 -14.97 6.42 -6.62
N ILE A 76 -14.39 5.22 -6.70
CA ILE A 76 -13.18 4.93 -7.50
C ILE A 76 -13.49 4.34 -8.88
N ARG A 77 -14.75 4.27 -9.29
CA ARG A 77 -15.16 3.62 -10.55
C ARG A 77 -14.44 4.18 -11.78
N ASP A 78 -14.37 3.36 -12.82
CA ASP A 78 -14.02 3.82 -14.17
C ASP A 78 -15.13 4.73 -14.72
N THR A 79 -14.90 6.04 -14.70
CA THR A 79 -15.89 7.03 -15.15
C THR A 79 -16.17 6.97 -16.65
N ALA A 80 -15.31 6.31 -17.43
CA ALA A 80 -15.59 6.06 -18.85
C ALA A 80 -16.57 4.91 -19.05
N ALA A 81 -16.60 3.94 -18.13
CA ALA A 81 -17.57 2.85 -18.13
C ALA A 81 -18.87 3.23 -17.41
N TRP A 82 -18.78 4.07 -16.37
CA TRP A 82 -19.88 4.48 -15.51
C TRP A 82 -19.95 6.00 -15.42
N GLY A 83 -21.03 6.62 -15.90
CA GLY A 83 -21.22 8.07 -15.79
C GLY A 83 -21.36 8.56 -14.34
N ASP A 84 -21.67 9.85 -14.17
CA ASP A 84 -21.88 10.49 -12.87
C ASP A 84 -23.36 10.59 -12.45
N GLY A 85 -24.30 10.12 -13.29
CA GLY A 85 -25.73 10.24 -13.03
C GLY A 85 -26.29 9.24 -12.00
N ASP A 86 -27.45 9.56 -11.43
CA ASP A 86 -28.16 8.64 -10.53
C ASP A 86 -28.55 7.33 -11.22
N ASP A 87 -28.91 7.38 -12.50
CA ASP A 87 -29.21 6.19 -13.30
C ASP A 87 -27.96 5.30 -13.46
N ASP A 88 -26.78 5.90 -13.69
CA ASP A 88 -25.51 5.17 -13.74
C ASP A 88 -25.21 4.53 -12.38
N ARG A 89 -25.48 5.25 -11.30
CA ARG A 89 -25.29 4.75 -9.94
C ARG A 89 -26.18 3.55 -9.65
N GLN A 90 -27.46 3.61 -10.01
CA GLN A 90 -28.38 2.49 -9.84
C GLN A 90 -27.95 1.28 -10.67
N ARG A 91 -27.55 1.49 -11.93
CA ARG A 91 -27.03 0.41 -12.79
C ARG A 91 -25.75 -0.20 -12.23
N PHE A 92 -24.85 0.62 -11.70
CA PHE A 92 -23.62 0.16 -11.06
C PHE A 92 -23.92 -0.71 -9.84
N ILE A 93 -24.79 -0.24 -8.94
CA ILE A 93 -25.19 -1.00 -7.75
C ILE A 93 -25.82 -2.32 -8.19
N GLY A 94 -26.78 -2.29 -9.11
CA GLY A 94 -27.44 -3.49 -9.64
C GLY A 94 -26.46 -4.52 -10.22
N ALA A 95 -25.48 -4.07 -10.99
CA ALA A 95 -24.45 -4.94 -11.58
C ALA A 95 -23.54 -5.59 -10.51
N HIS A 96 -23.37 -4.95 -9.36
CA HIS A 96 -22.43 -5.36 -8.31
C HIS A 96 -23.10 -5.88 -7.03
N LEU A 97 -24.43 -6.06 -7.01
CA LEU A 97 -25.15 -6.65 -5.85
C LEU A 97 -24.63 -8.04 -5.46
N HIS A 98 -24.06 -8.78 -6.42
CA HIS A 98 -23.44 -10.08 -6.16
C HIS A 98 -22.25 -10.00 -5.19
N LEU A 99 -21.61 -8.83 -5.04
CA LEU A 99 -20.53 -8.59 -4.09
C LEU A 99 -21.00 -8.60 -2.63
N LEU A 100 -22.31 -8.57 -2.38
CA LEU A 100 -22.87 -8.69 -1.03
C LEU A 100 -22.88 -10.16 -0.53
N GLN A 101 -22.59 -11.12 -1.41
CA GLN A 101 -22.42 -12.50 -0.99
C GLN A 101 -21.12 -12.66 -0.18
N PRO A 102 -21.10 -13.43 0.93
CA PRO A 102 -19.97 -13.44 1.86
C PRO A 102 -18.59 -13.68 1.23
N GLN A 103 -18.49 -14.63 0.30
CA GLN A 103 -17.23 -14.91 -0.39
C GLN A 103 -16.79 -13.76 -1.30
N ALA A 104 -17.69 -13.28 -2.18
CA ALA A 104 -17.40 -12.19 -3.10
C ALA A 104 -17.12 -10.87 -2.36
N PHE A 105 -17.78 -10.65 -1.22
CA PHE A 105 -17.52 -9.53 -0.33
C PHE A 105 -16.08 -9.56 0.18
N MET A 106 -15.64 -10.70 0.74
CA MET A 106 -14.28 -10.82 1.27
C MET A 106 -13.21 -10.67 0.19
N GLU A 107 -13.45 -11.23 -1.01
CA GLU A 107 -12.54 -11.07 -2.15
C GLU A 107 -12.43 -9.61 -2.58
N ALA A 108 -13.56 -8.89 -2.69
CA ALA A 108 -13.58 -7.48 -3.04
C ALA A 108 -12.98 -6.59 -1.95
N PHE A 109 -13.29 -6.86 -0.68
CA PHE A 109 -12.72 -6.18 0.47
C PHE A 109 -11.20 -6.27 0.48
N ASN A 110 -10.65 -7.48 0.34
CA ASN A 110 -9.21 -7.70 0.28
C ASN A 110 -8.57 -7.00 -0.95
N ALA A 111 -9.25 -7.04 -2.10
CA ALA A 111 -8.78 -6.37 -3.30
C ALA A 111 -8.73 -4.84 -3.16
N VAL A 112 -9.72 -4.24 -2.48
CA VAL A 112 -9.72 -2.80 -2.16
C VAL A 112 -8.60 -2.45 -1.18
N HIS A 113 -8.40 -3.26 -0.14
CA HIS A 113 -7.29 -3.06 0.80
C HIS A 113 -5.94 -3.10 0.08
N GLN A 114 -5.70 -4.12 -0.75
CA GLN A 114 -4.48 -4.22 -1.54
C GLN A 114 -4.30 -3.00 -2.46
N TYR A 115 -5.37 -2.57 -3.13
CA TYR A 115 -5.35 -1.38 -3.99
C TYR A 115 -4.96 -0.10 -3.24
N LEU A 116 -5.46 0.07 -2.02
CA LEU A 116 -5.07 1.20 -1.16
C LEU A 116 -3.63 1.08 -0.69
N GLU A 117 -3.17 -0.11 -0.32
CA GLU A 117 -1.76 -0.33 0.05
C GLU A 117 -0.81 0.00 -1.09
N GLU A 118 -1.13 -0.44 -2.31
CA GLU A 118 -0.36 -0.13 -3.52
C GLU A 118 -0.39 1.37 -3.84
N THR A 119 -1.53 2.03 -3.65
CA THR A 119 -1.69 3.48 -3.83
C THR A 119 -0.76 4.30 -2.92
N PHE A 120 -0.64 3.88 -1.66
CA PHE A 120 0.11 4.61 -0.63
C PHE A 120 1.51 4.05 -0.39
N MET A 121 2.01 3.15 -1.25
CA MET A 121 3.30 2.47 -1.03
C MET A 121 4.50 3.41 -0.92
N ASP A 122 4.47 4.55 -1.61
CA ASP A 122 5.54 5.55 -1.64
C ASP A 122 5.23 6.78 -0.75
N ARG A 123 4.17 6.71 0.07
CA ARG A 123 3.80 7.82 0.96
C ARG A 123 4.97 8.09 1.91
N PRO A 124 5.46 9.35 2.00
CA PRO A 124 6.52 9.66 2.95
C PRO A 124 6.02 9.44 4.38
N PRO A 125 6.92 9.08 5.32
CA PRO A 125 6.57 9.04 6.73
C PRO A 125 6.02 10.41 7.13
N SER A 126 4.90 10.41 7.85
CA SER A 126 4.36 11.65 8.42
C SER A 126 5.43 12.25 9.31
N ALA A 127 5.71 13.55 9.20
CA ALA A 127 6.63 14.25 10.12
C ALA A 127 6.18 14.15 11.59
N SER A 128 4.92 13.73 11.83
CA SER A 128 4.38 13.41 13.15
C SER A 128 4.69 12.00 13.65
N ALA A 129 5.46 11.19 12.92
CA ALA A 129 5.79 9.81 13.30
C ALA A 129 6.95 9.72 14.32
N ASP A 130 7.63 10.83 14.62
CA ASP A 130 8.46 10.96 15.83
C ASP A 130 7.57 11.10 17.07
N ALA A 131 6.85 10.02 17.38
CA ALA A 131 6.02 9.84 18.56
C ALA A 131 6.84 9.76 19.87
N SER A 132 8.11 10.17 19.86
CA SER A 132 8.94 10.36 21.05
C SER A 132 8.70 11.72 21.72
N THR A 133 7.97 12.64 21.08
CA THR A 133 7.57 13.92 21.66
C THR A 133 6.06 13.90 21.87
N ALA A 134 5.62 13.75 23.12
CA ALA A 134 4.22 13.83 23.53
C ALA A 134 3.68 15.28 23.44
N GLY A 135 3.67 15.83 22.23
CA GLY A 135 3.03 17.09 21.89
C GLY A 135 1.93 16.83 20.88
N GLU A 136 0.76 17.43 21.09
CA GLU A 136 -0.39 17.39 20.18
C GLU A 136 0.03 17.84 18.77
N HIS A 137 0.38 16.90 17.89
CA HIS A 137 0.49 17.17 16.46
C HIS A 137 -0.92 17.25 15.88
N THR A 138 -1.63 18.33 16.21
CA THR A 138 -2.84 18.71 15.47
C THR A 138 -2.39 19.09 14.06
N ALA A 139 -2.79 18.30 13.08
CA ALA A 139 -2.63 18.69 11.69
C ALA A 139 -3.43 19.98 11.47
N PHE A 140 -2.75 21.12 11.30
CA PHE A 140 -3.39 22.42 11.10
C PHE A 140 -4.10 22.54 9.74
N TYR A 141 -3.83 21.61 8.82
CA TYR A 141 -4.34 21.60 7.46
C TYR A 141 -4.64 20.18 6.99
N SER A 142 -5.53 20.07 6.01
CA SER A 142 -5.82 18.81 5.33
C SER A 142 -4.60 18.32 4.54
N ASN A 143 -4.36 17.00 4.54
CA ASN A 143 -3.33 16.36 3.69
C ASN A 143 -3.46 16.78 2.20
N VAL A 144 -4.68 17.06 1.74
CA VAL A 144 -4.91 17.51 0.36
C VAL A 144 -4.42 18.93 0.13
N ALA A 145 -4.63 19.82 1.11
CA ALA A 145 -4.16 21.21 1.04
C ALA A 145 -2.63 21.27 1.02
N GLU A 146 -1.97 20.43 1.81
CA GLU A 146 -0.50 20.28 1.80
C GLU A 146 0.02 19.88 0.42
N LEU A 147 -0.58 18.87 -0.22
CA LEU A 147 -0.17 18.45 -1.57
C LEU A 147 -0.38 19.57 -2.60
N VAL A 148 -1.51 20.27 -2.52
CA VAL A 148 -1.79 21.40 -3.43
C VAL A 148 -0.76 22.51 -3.25
N ASP A 149 -0.41 22.87 -2.02
CA ASP A 149 0.61 23.88 -1.73
C ASP A 149 1.99 23.47 -2.24
N ILE A 150 2.44 22.25 -1.89
CA ILE A 150 3.74 21.72 -2.31
C ILE A 150 3.87 21.71 -3.84
N PHE A 151 2.91 21.13 -4.56
CA PHE A 151 3.01 21.02 -6.02
C PHE A 151 2.72 22.33 -6.74
N GLY A 152 1.86 23.18 -6.17
CA GLY A 152 1.65 24.54 -6.65
C GLY A 152 2.93 25.35 -6.58
N HIS A 153 3.63 25.30 -5.45
CA HIS A 153 4.90 26.00 -5.25
C HIS A 153 6.04 25.42 -6.10
N GLN A 154 6.19 24.09 -6.14
CA GLN A 154 7.34 23.42 -6.79
C GLN A 154 7.22 23.35 -8.32
N TYR A 155 6.01 23.16 -8.85
CA TYR A 155 5.80 22.91 -10.28
C TYR A 155 4.81 23.88 -10.94
N GLY A 156 4.23 24.84 -10.19
CA GLY A 156 3.23 25.76 -10.71
C GLY A 156 1.91 25.07 -11.07
N TRP A 157 1.64 23.89 -10.52
CA TRP A 157 0.44 23.13 -10.85
C TRP A 157 -0.80 23.73 -10.22
N THR A 158 -1.89 23.77 -10.99
CA THR A 158 -3.18 24.21 -10.48
C THR A 158 -3.76 23.19 -9.49
N GLU A 159 -4.56 23.66 -8.54
CA GLU A 159 -5.30 22.81 -7.60
C GLU A 159 -6.04 21.67 -8.32
N ARG A 160 -6.83 22.01 -9.36
CA ARG A 160 -7.59 21.03 -10.14
C ARG A 160 -6.71 19.93 -10.74
N TYR A 161 -5.51 20.28 -11.20
CA TYR A 161 -4.57 19.32 -11.76
C TYR A 161 -4.03 18.38 -10.66
N VAL A 162 -3.62 18.93 -9.52
CA VAL A 162 -3.15 18.12 -8.38
C VAL A 162 -4.23 17.17 -7.88
N LEU A 163 -5.46 17.67 -7.73
CA LEU A 163 -6.60 16.85 -7.26
C LEU A 163 -6.97 15.72 -8.22
N GLY A 164 -6.67 15.87 -9.51
CA GLY A 164 -6.91 14.86 -10.55
C GLY A 164 -5.77 13.86 -10.73
N LEU A 165 -4.59 14.11 -10.14
CA LEU A 165 -3.44 13.22 -10.28
C LEU A 165 -3.53 12.02 -9.32
N PRO A 166 -3.14 10.82 -9.76
CA PRO A 166 -3.03 9.65 -8.89
C PRO A 166 -2.05 9.85 -7.74
N TYR A 167 -2.43 9.43 -6.53
CA TYR A 167 -1.57 9.44 -5.34
C TYR A 167 -0.23 8.73 -5.57
N VAL A 168 -0.25 7.58 -6.25
CA VAL A 168 0.97 6.84 -6.59
C VAL A 168 1.98 7.68 -7.39
N ARG A 169 1.52 8.62 -8.23
CA ARG A 169 2.40 9.55 -8.95
C ARG A 169 2.80 10.73 -8.06
N LEU A 170 1.84 11.31 -7.33
CA LEU A 170 2.09 12.42 -6.41
C LEU A 170 3.17 12.05 -5.39
N TYR A 171 3.10 10.86 -4.79
CA TYR A 171 4.10 10.42 -3.83
C TYR A 171 5.47 10.21 -4.46
N GLN A 172 5.55 9.65 -5.66
CA GLN A 172 6.83 9.57 -6.39
C GLN A 172 7.42 10.96 -6.66
N TYR A 173 6.60 11.94 -7.05
CA TYR A 173 7.07 13.32 -7.20
C TYR A 173 7.51 13.95 -5.88
N LEU A 174 6.80 13.66 -4.79
CA LEU A 174 7.16 14.13 -3.46
C LEU A 174 8.51 13.56 -3.01
N ARG A 175 8.77 12.28 -3.28
CA ARG A 175 10.10 11.65 -3.07
C ARG A 175 11.19 12.40 -3.85
N CYS A 176 10.94 12.75 -5.11
CA CYS A 176 11.88 13.54 -5.90
C CYS A 176 12.10 14.95 -5.35
N ILE A 177 11.05 15.63 -4.84
CA ILE A 177 11.18 16.94 -4.20
C ILE A 177 12.03 16.83 -2.94
N ILE A 178 11.69 15.89 -2.06
CA ILE A 178 12.42 15.65 -0.81
C ILE A 178 13.89 15.36 -1.08
N SER A 179 14.19 14.50 -2.06
CA SER A 179 15.56 14.16 -2.44
C SER A 179 16.38 15.35 -2.97
N ARG A 180 15.74 16.40 -3.47
CA ARG A 180 16.43 17.61 -3.95
C ARG A 180 16.62 18.66 -2.87
N THR A 181 15.69 18.74 -1.92
CA THR A 181 15.64 19.79 -0.90
C THR A 181 16.29 19.38 0.41
N SER A 182 16.30 18.08 0.74
CA SER A 182 16.91 17.57 1.95
C SER A 182 18.44 17.56 1.85
N LEU A 183 19.11 18.06 2.90
CA LEU A 183 20.56 17.93 3.08
C LEU A 183 20.96 16.55 3.62
N GLU A 184 19.99 15.79 4.14
CA GLU A 184 20.18 14.44 4.70
C GLU A 184 19.60 13.37 3.78
N GLU A 185 20.20 12.18 3.82
CA GLU A 185 19.75 11.00 3.09
C GLU A 185 18.39 10.53 3.66
N VAL A 186 17.31 10.89 2.98
CA VAL A 186 15.96 10.48 3.39
C VAL A 186 15.76 9.02 3.02
N SER A 187 15.67 8.16 4.05
CA SER A 187 15.26 6.77 3.86
C SER A 187 13.78 6.72 3.52
N PHE A 188 13.47 6.12 2.38
CA PHE A 188 12.10 5.86 1.97
C PHE A 188 11.73 4.42 2.32
N ILE A 189 10.59 4.26 2.98
CA ILE A 189 10.03 2.94 3.29
C ILE A 189 9.54 2.31 1.98
N ASN A 190 10.00 1.10 1.67
CA ASN A 190 9.60 0.33 0.50
C ASN A 190 8.85 -0.91 0.99
N ARG A 191 7.56 -0.73 1.27
CA ARG A 191 6.77 -1.65 2.10
C ARG A 191 6.85 -3.13 1.68
N PHE A 192 6.81 -3.45 0.39
CA PHE A 192 6.81 -4.86 -0.04
C PHE A 192 8.20 -5.48 0.17
N SER A 193 9.25 -4.77 -0.23
CA SER A 193 10.63 -5.25 -0.05
C SER A 193 11.04 -5.31 1.43
N ASP A 194 10.57 -4.37 2.26
CA ASP A 194 10.79 -4.37 3.70
C ASP A 194 10.10 -5.56 4.39
N LEU A 195 8.85 -5.85 4.02
CA LEU A 195 8.15 -7.05 4.52
C LEU A 195 8.84 -8.35 4.08
N ALA A 196 9.32 -8.42 2.84
CA ALA A 196 10.08 -9.57 2.36
C ALA A 196 11.41 -9.73 3.10
N ALA A 197 12.07 -8.62 3.47
CA ALA A 197 13.29 -8.62 4.28
C ALA A 197 13.04 -9.14 5.70
N VAL A 198 11.95 -8.72 6.34
CA VAL A 198 11.53 -9.22 7.66
C VAL A 198 11.22 -10.72 7.59
N ALA A 199 10.44 -11.16 6.60
CA ALA A 199 10.10 -12.57 6.42
C ALA A 199 11.36 -13.45 6.24
N TRP A 200 12.32 -13.00 5.43
CA TRP A 200 13.60 -13.67 5.24
C TRP A 200 14.42 -13.76 6.52
N THR A 201 14.49 -12.66 7.28
CA THR A 201 15.21 -12.61 8.57
C THR A 201 14.59 -13.57 9.58
N ASN A 202 13.26 -13.63 9.66
CA ASN A 202 12.56 -14.57 10.53
C ASN A 202 12.81 -16.03 10.14
N ALA A 203 12.83 -16.34 8.84
CA ALA A 203 13.14 -17.68 8.35
C ALA A 203 14.58 -18.11 8.70
N LEU A 204 15.56 -17.21 8.58
CA LEU A 204 16.94 -17.49 9.00
C LEU A 204 17.05 -17.76 10.50
N ASN A 205 16.37 -16.95 11.33
CA ASN A 205 16.38 -17.13 12.78
C ASN A 205 15.79 -18.49 13.18
N GLN A 206 14.70 -18.92 12.53
CA GLN A 206 14.11 -20.24 12.75
C GLN A 206 15.05 -21.38 12.35
N GLN A 207 15.75 -21.26 11.22
CA GLN A 207 16.74 -22.27 10.81
C GLN A 207 17.92 -22.38 11.78
N GLN A 208 18.42 -21.26 12.29
CA GLN A 208 19.49 -21.24 13.28
C GLN A 208 19.05 -21.88 14.61
N GLN A 209 17.84 -21.59 15.08
CA GLN A 209 17.28 -22.21 16.28
C GLN A 209 17.11 -23.73 16.09
N ALA A 210 16.61 -24.17 14.94
CA ALA A 210 16.45 -25.59 14.64
C ALA A 210 17.79 -26.36 14.62
N GLN A 211 18.85 -25.74 14.10
CA GLN A 211 20.21 -26.33 14.09
C GLN A 211 20.83 -26.41 15.49
N GLN A 212 20.52 -25.48 16.39
CA GLN A 212 21.01 -25.48 17.77
C GLN A 212 20.28 -26.50 18.67
N SER A 213 19.07 -26.93 18.29
CA SER A 213 18.26 -27.90 19.05
C SER A 213 18.50 -29.39 18.72
N LEU A 214 19.48 -29.72 17.87
CA LEU A 214 19.84 -31.12 17.60
C LEU A 214 20.57 -31.74 18.82
N PRO A 215 20.09 -32.86 19.39
CA PRO A 215 20.72 -33.48 20.56
C PRO A 215 22.13 -33.98 20.22
N ALA A 216 23.07 -33.71 21.13
CA ALA A 216 24.43 -34.21 21.04
C ALA A 216 24.42 -35.74 20.88
N THR A 217 25.07 -36.23 19.83
CA THR A 217 25.27 -37.66 19.58
C THR A 217 25.81 -38.31 20.86
N PRO A 218 25.16 -39.36 21.42
CA PRO A 218 25.69 -40.02 22.61
C PRO A 218 27.08 -40.56 22.29
N ALA A 219 28.05 -40.24 23.16
CA ALA A 219 29.44 -40.62 23.00
C ALA A 219 29.56 -42.16 22.82
N PRO A 220 30.43 -42.64 21.92
CA PRO A 220 30.63 -44.07 21.74
C PRO A 220 31.13 -44.69 23.06
N PRO A 221 30.65 -45.90 23.43
CA PRO A 221 31.02 -46.55 24.67
C PRO A 221 32.53 -46.82 24.71
N ALA A 222 33.16 -46.48 25.83
CA ALA A 222 34.59 -46.66 26.05
C ALA A 222 34.99 -48.14 25.93
N PRO A 223 36.14 -48.45 25.29
CA PRO A 223 36.61 -49.83 25.15
C PRO A 223 36.92 -50.42 26.52
N GLN A 224 36.31 -51.57 26.82
CA GLN A 224 36.55 -52.32 28.06
C GLN A 224 37.99 -52.86 28.08
N PRO A 225 38.74 -52.72 29.18
CA PRO A 225 40.07 -53.29 29.31
C PRO A 225 39.98 -54.82 29.35
N GLN A 226 40.73 -55.47 28.45
CA GLN A 226 40.93 -56.91 28.43
C GLN A 226 41.66 -57.36 29.70
N GLN A 227 41.10 -58.33 30.40
CA GLN A 227 41.77 -59.11 31.46
C GLN A 227 42.44 -60.34 30.87
#